data_AF-A0ABD3M3V1-F1
#
_entry.id   AF-A0ABD3M3V1-F1
#
_cell.length_a   1.000
_cell.length_b   1.000
_cell.length_c   1.000
_cell.angle_alpha   90.00
_cell.angle_beta   90.00
_cell.angle_gamma   90.00
#
_symmetry.space_group_name_H-M   'P 1'
#
loop_
_entity.id
_entity.type
_entity.pdbx_description
1 polymer ?
#
loop_
_entity_poly.entity_id
_entity_poly.type
_entity_poly.pdbx_seq_one_letter_code
_entity_poly.pdbx_strand_id
1 'polypeptide(L)'
;MVVAIRWRRCILFLFVLGLPTAASSPLLLLAFCSPLQRRSTKKISTVHHHLKHDNNDDDTSFGLYVHIPYCRRRCNYCDFAITPIGANHGNDETRSDGFRKLDAKYKTAILNEIDVIQSTCNHQQETIRLRSIYFGGGTPSLAPLSTLQAILDKIVNSEDSIFILNEDAEITIEMDPGTFDLPYLIAIKEMGFNRISLGVQSFDDDILSTMGRVHRSVDVYSSIEMIQQIYGEYANYSIDLISGVPGLTLAGWTDTLYKAVRLRPRPMHLSLYDLQLEKGTSFGKWYKNAVDMDDARDVLFDKSSSAHPTLPSVEDCAFMYCYGSGYLRSKNYDHYEISSYAYTTPDGTLHRSKHNSNYWGYGAQWYAVGMGSTSNINGVRFARPRALADYVLWTDGLKKDQSELPPWLYKDIGEELDDIDDDLLDVIMTRLRTSEGLDLDWVAQHDNYGDSHVKEILRGFQLALDLGLGRRIDGRNGTYGFIKLSDPKGFIFSNNIISNIFLSLSEM
;
A
#
# COMPACT_ATOMS: atom_id res chain seq x y z
N MET A 1 -2.84 -5.92 -0.75
CA MET A 1 -1.96 -4.87 -1.27
C MET A 1 -1.48 -3.97 -0.14
N VAL A 2 -0.50 -4.44 0.64
CA VAL A 2 0.35 -3.56 1.46
C VAL A 2 1.66 -3.58 0.72
N VAL A 3 1.99 -2.49 0.03
CA VAL A 3 3.37 -2.26 -0.37
C VAL A 3 4.10 -2.15 0.96
N ALA A 4 4.73 -3.24 1.40
CA ALA A 4 5.86 -3.13 2.28
C ALA A 4 6.82 -2.22 1.51
N ILE A 5 6.89 -0.95 1.91
CA ILE A 5 7.75 0.05 1.28
C ILE A 5 9.17 -0.46 1.47
N ARG A 6 9.64 -1.23 0.49
CA ARG A 6 11.01 -1.71 0.42
C ARG A 6 11.78 -0.59 -0.25
N TRP A 7 12.51 0.13 0.59
CA TRP A 7 13.33 1.27 0.25
C TRP A 7 14.54 0.88 -0.58
N ARG A 8 14.39 0.79 -1.90
CA ARG A 8 15.53 0.76 -2.83
C ARG A 8 15.20 1.44 -4.17
N ARG A 9 15.97 2.50 -4.44
CA ARG A 9 16.35 3.09 -5.75
C ARG A 9 15.33 3.99 -6.47
N CYS A 10 15.72 5.25 -6.66
CA CYS A 10 16.24 5.75 -7.95
C CYS A 10 16.89 7.13 -7.77
N ILE A 11 18.13 7.24 -8.22
CA ILE A 11 19.02 8.40 -8.12
C ILE A 11 18.87 9.30 -9.37
N LEU A 12 18.91 10.61 -9.13
CA LEU A 12 19.13 11.76 -10.02
C LEU A 12 18.33 11.93 -11.34
N PHE A 13 17.50 12.97 -11.38
CA PHE A 13 17.12 13.67 -12.61
C PHE A 13 17.21 15.19 -12.41
N LEU A 14 18.20 15.82 -13.05
CA LEU A 14 18.32 17.27 -13.18
C LEU A 14 18.86 17.64 -14.57
N PHE A 15 18.20 17.25 -15.67
CA PHE A 15 18.59 17.75 -17.00
C PHE A 15 17.45 17.86 -18.05
N VAL A 16 16.18 17.80 -17.65
CA VAL A 16 15.05 17.81 -18.61
C VAL A 16 14.45 19.21 -18.86
N LEU A 17 14.92 20.26 -18.19
CA LEU A 17 14.27 21.59 -18.29
C LEU A 17 14.81 22.55 -19.35
N GLY A 18 15.77 22.17 -20.20
CA GLY A 18 16.16 23.00 -21.36
C GLY A 18 16.55 24.45 -21.01
N LEU A 19 17.09 24.69 -19.82
CA LEU A 19 17.55 25.99 -19.36
C LEU A 19 19.02 26.19 -19.76
N PRO A 20 19.42 27.41 -20.19
CA PRO A 20 20.79 27.67 -20.63
C PRO A 20 21.76 27.60 -19.44
N THR A 21 22.73 26.70 -19.50
CA THR A 21 23.80 26.57 -18.52
C THR A 21 24.88 27.60 -18.79
N ALA A 22 25.17 28.44 -17.80
CA ALA A 22 26.45 29.14 -17.70
C ALA A 22 27.13 28.70 -16.40
N ALA A 23 28.44 28.42 -16.51
CA ALA A 23 29.43 28.17 -15.46
C ALA A 23 29.64 26.71 -14.96
N SER A 24 30.50 26.00 -15.71
CA SER A 24 31.73 25.31 -15.26
C SER A 24 31.91 24.86 -13.80
N SER A 25 31.84 23.54 -13.55
CA SER A 25 32.98 22.66 -13.16
C SER A 25 32.49 21.36 -12.46
N PRO A 26 32.78 20.16 -12.98
CA PRO A 26 32.35 18.89 -12.39
C PRO A 26 33.50 18.21 -11.65
N LEU A 27 33.61 18.36 -10.32
CA LEU A 27 34.58 17.61 -9.51
C LEU A 27 34.35 17.81 -8.00
N LEU A 28 33.24 17.30 -7.45
CA LEU A 28 33.07 17.17 -5.99
C LEU A 28 31.83 16.30 -5.66
N LEU A 29 31.90 14.99 -5.90
CA LEU A 29 30.86 14.05 -5.44
C LEU A 29 31.34 12.58 -5.41
N LEU A 30 32.56 12.37 -4.88
CA LEU A 30 33.10 11.04 -4.60
C LEU A 30 33.92 11.09 -3.32
N ALA A 31 33.30 10.86 -2.15
CA ALA A 31 34.02 10.46 -0.94
C ALA A 31 33.09 10.12 0.25
N PHE A 32 33.20 8.87 0.71
CA PHE A 32 32.92 8.34 2.06
C PHE A 32 31.46 8.02 2.50
N CYS A 33 31.10 6.74 2.31
CA CYS A 33 30.26 6.00 3.26
C CYS A 33 31.08 4.85 3.86
N SER A 34 31.37 4.93 5.16
CA SER A 34 31.79 3.80 6.01
C SER A 34 30.84 3.74 7.22
N PRO A 35 30.53 2.55 7.78
CA PRO A 35 29.52 2.43 8.82
C PRO A 35 30.08 2.87 10.18
N LEU A 36 29.47 3.89 10.79
CA LEU A 36 29.78 4.33 12.15
C LEU A 36 28.98 3.51 13.16
N GLN A 37 29.66 2.61 13.86
CA GLN A 37 29.20 1.95 15.06
C GLN A 37 29.38 2.92 16.24
N ARG A 38 28.30 3.35 16.90
CA ARG A 38 28.40 4.05 18.20
C ARG A 38 27.51 3.39 19.25
N ARG A 39 28.16 2.92 20.32
CA ARG A 39 27.53 2.59 21.61
C ARG A 39 27.26 3.88 22.37
N SER A 40 26.08 4.04 22.94
CA SER A 40 25.81 5.05 23.96
C SER A 40 25.02 4.42 25.11
N THR A 41 25.64 4.39 26.28
CA THR A 41 25.01 4.05 27.56
C THR A 41 24.63 5.35 28.25
N LYS A 42 23.33 5.68 28.32
CA LYS A 42 22.82 6.67 29.28
C LYS A 42 21.52 6.17 29.89
N LYS A 43 21.50 6.15 31.22
CA LYS A 43 20.28 5.99 32.03
C LYS A 43 19.40 7.22 31.82
N ILE A 44 18.15 7.01 31.42
CA ILE A 44 17.13 8.06 31.32
C ILE A 44 16.01 7.73 32.32
N SER A 45 15.57 8.77 33.02
CA SER A 45 14.56 8.76 34.07
C SER A 45 13.16 8.57 33.51
N THR A 46 12.34 7.81 34.25
CA THR A 46 10.93 7.53 34.01
C THR A 46 10.11 8.80 33.76
N VAL A 47 9.57 8.96 32.55
CA VAL A 47 8.52 9.93 32.23
C VAL A 47 7.36 9.14 31.65
N HIS A 48 6.20 9.21 32.29
CA HIS A 48 4.98 8.58 31.80
C HIS A 48 4.52 9.36 30.55
N HIS A 49 4.58 8.74 29.38
CA HIS A 49 3.98 9.30 28.17
C HIS A 49 2.46 9.17 28.28
N HIS A 50 1.80 10.27 28.62
CA HIS A 50 0.41 10.49 28.24
C HIS A 50 0.43 11.35 26.99
N LEU A 51 0.28 10.70 25.83
CA LEU A 51 -0.06 11.43 24.62
C LEU A 51 -1.39 12.15 24.89
N LYS A 52 -1.34 13.47 24.98
CA LYS A 52 -2.54 14.28 24.98
C LYS A 52 -3.13 14.18 23.58
N HIS A 53 -4.15 13.34 23.46
CA HIS A 53 -5.01 13.32 22.29
C HIS A 53 -5.56 14.73 22.08
N ASP A 54 -5.32 15.28 20.90
CA ASP A 54 -5.87 16.57 20.51
C ASP A 54 -7.40 16.49 20.57
N ASN A 55 -7.98 17.37 21.37
CA ASN A 55 -9.41 17.54 21.52
C ASN A 55 -9.98 18.13 20.23
N ASN A 56 -10.24 17.30 19.21
CA ASN A 56 -11.30 17.49 18.21
C ASN A 56 -11.50 16.36 17.17
N ASP A 57 -10.74 15.25 17.21
CA ASP A 57 -11.07 14.05 16.40
C ASP A 57 -11.52 12.91 17.31
N ASP A 58 -12.83 12.66 17.32
CA ASP A 58 -13.49 11.49 17.93
C ASP A 58 -13.24 10.19 17.10
N ASP A 59 -12.13 10.11 16.35
CA ASP A 59 -11.82 9.05 15.37
C ASP A 59 -10.55 8.24 15.73
N THR A 60 -10.49 7.70 16.94
CA THR A 60 -9.50 6.66 17.30
C THR A 60 -9.91 5.29 16.74
N SER A 61 -10.19 5.23 15.43
CA SER A 61 -10.55 4.01 14.72
C SER A 61 -9.42 3.51 13.84
N PHE A 62 -9.26 2.19 13.77
CA PHE A 62 -8.13 1.54 13.11
C PHE A 62 -8.56 0.81 11.82
N GLY A 63 -7.57 0.50 11.00
CA GLY A 63 -7.70 -0.51 9.95
C GLY A 63 -7.29 -1.89 10.44
N LEU A 64 -8.02 -2.93 10.01
CA LEU A 64 -7.61 -4.32 10.15
C LEU A 64 -7.38 -4.97 8.80
N TYR A 65 -6.15 -5.39 8.52
CA TYR A 65 -5.80 -6.13 7.32
C TYR A 65 -5.86 -7.65 7.58
N VAL A 66 -6.58 -8.39 6.73
CA VAL A 66 -6.67 -9.85 6.78
C VAL A 66 -6.00 -10.41 5.54
N HIS A 67 -4.89 -11.12 5.73
CA HIS A 67 -4.22 -11.77 4.61
C HIS A 67 -4.93 -13.08 4.23
N ILE A 68 -5.21 -13.29 2.94
CA ILE A 68 -5.66 -14.56 2.37
C ILE A 68 -4.65 -14.97 1.29
N PRO A 69 -3.95 -16.10 1.44
CA PRO A 69 -2.70 -16.34 0.71
C PRO A 69 -2.91 -16.99 -0.67
N TYR A 70 -4.12 -17.35 -1.07
CA TYR A 70 -4.32 -18.23 -2.24
C TYR A 70 -4.17 -17.47 -3.55
N CYS A 71 -3.44 -18.02 -4.51
CA CYS A 71 -3.46 -17.56 -5.91
C CYS A 71 -3.54 -18.75 -6.85
N ARG A 72 -4.18 -18.62 -8.01
CA ARG A 72 -4.13 -19.67 -9.06
C ARG A 72 -2.68 -19.96 -9.49
N ARG A 73 -1.88 -18.91 -9.65
CA ARG A 73 -0.43 -18.95 -9.88
C ARG A 73 0.22 -17.65 -9.43
N ARG A 74 1.55 -17.64 -9.29
CA ARG A 74 2.32 -16.42 -9.05
C ARG A 74 2.44 -15.62 -10.36
N CYS A 75 2.00 -14.36 -10.35
CA CYS A 75 2.22 -13.45 -11.47
C CYS A 75 3.72 -13.10 -11.60
N ASN A 76 4.18 -12.76 -12.80
CA ASN A 76 5.61 -12.60 -13.08
C ASN A 76 6.25 -11.42 -12.33
N TYR A 77 5.46 -10.41 -11.93
CA TYR A 77 5.88 -9.25 -11.16
C TYR A 77 5.67 -9.40 -9.64
N CYS A 78 4.98 -10.44 -9.17
CA CYS A 78 4.42 -10.46 -7.82
C CYS A 78 5.41 -10.98 -6.75
N ASP A 79 5.81 -10.11 -5.82
CA ASP A 79 6.59 -10.47 -4.62
C ASP A 79 5.72 -10.86 -3.41
N PHE A 80 4.38 -10.84 -3.50
CA PHE A 80 3.53 -11.08 -2.35
C PHE A 80 3.72 -12.49 -1.74
N ALA A 81 3.48 -12.57 -0.43
CA ALA A 81 3.44 -13.81 0.33
C ALA A 81 2.19 -14.61 -0.08
N ILE A 82 2.32 -15.48 -1.09
CA ILE A 82 1.18 -16.24 -1.63
C ILE A 82 1.50 -17.73 -1.70
N THR A 83 0.43 -18.51 -1.71
CA THR A 83 0.40 -19.96 -1.90
C THR A 83 -0.31 -20.26 -3.22
N PRO A 84 0.43 -20.70 -4.26
CA PRO A 84 -0.17 -21.14 -5.51
C PRO A 84 -1.01 -22.39 -5.29
N ILE A 85 -2.27 -22.38 -5.73
CA ILE A 85 -3.19 -23.52 -5.60
C ILE A 85 -3.38 -24.24 -6.94
N GLY A 86 -3.08 -23.61 -8.08
CA GLY A 86 -3.20 -24.18 -9.43
C GLY A 86 -4.28 -23.49 -10.27
N ALA A 87 -4.10 -23.50 -11.60
CA ALA A 87 -4.93 -22.72 -12.53
C ALA A 87 -6.38 -23.21 -12.66
N ASN A 88 -6.63 -24.49 -12.42
CA ASN A 88 -7.95 -25.11 -12.56
C ASN A 88 -8.79 -25.02 -11.27
N HIS A 89 -8.33 -24.27 -10.26
CA HIS A 89 -9.10 -24.04 -9.05
C HIS A 89 -10.14 -22.92 -9.31
N GLY A 90 -11.39 -23.34 -9.49
CA GLY A 90 -12.59 -22.50 -9.50
C GLY A 90 -13.40 -22.59 -8.21
N ASN A 91 -14.62 -22.03 -8.22
CA ASN A 91 -15.57 -22.01 -7.09
C ASN A 91 -16.27 -23.35 -6.81
N ASP A 92 -15.91 -24.42 -7.51
CA ASP A 92 -16.62 -25.69 -7.45
C ASP A 92 -16.41 -26.45 -6.12
N GLU A 93 -17.47 -27.08 -5.62
CA GLU A 93 -17.48 -27.94 -4.42
C GLU A 93 -16.63 -29.21 -4.60
N THR A 94 -16.19 -29.50 -5.82
CA THR A 94 -15.28 -30.60 -6.19
C THR A 94 -13.79 -30.27 -5.99
N ARG A 95 -13.47 -29.31 -5.10
CA ARG A 95 -12.09 -28.97 -4.72
C ARG A 95 -11.29 -30.23 -4.37
N SER A 96 -10.10 -30.35 -4.96
CA SER A 96 -9.20 -31.46 -4.68
C SER A 96 -8.99 -31.59 -3.16
N ASP A 97 -8.93 -32.83 -2.67
CA ASP A 97 -8.68 -33.14 -1.25
C ASP A 97 -7.45 -32.37 -0.70
N GLY A 98 -6.46 -32.10 -1.57
CA GLY A 98 -5.30 -31.26 -1.26
C GLY A 98 -5.64 -29.82 -0.87
N PHE A 99 -6.47 -29.10 -1.66
CA PHE A 99 -6.82 -27.72 -1.34
C PHE A 99 -7.68 -27.62 -0.08
N ARG A 100 -8.63 -28.55 0.13
CA ARG A 100 -9.46 -28.58 1.35
C ARG A 100 -8.60 -28.74 2.61
N LYS A 101 -7.59 -29.61 2.57
CA LYS A 101 -6.63 -29.79 3.67
C LYS A 101 -5.75 -28.56 3.88
N LEU A 102 -5.32 -27.91 2.79
CA LEU A 102 -4.52 -26.68 2.84
C LEU A 102 -5.31 -25.53 3.48
N ASP A 103 -6.55 -25.32 3.03
CA ASP A 103 -7.44 -24.30 3.55
C ASP A 103 -7.80 -24.55 5.02
N ALA A 104 -8.13 -25.80 5.39
CA ALA A 104 -8.39 -26.13 6.79
C ALA A 104 -7.21 -25.80 7.71
N LYS A 105 -5.96 -26.07 7.28
CA LYS A 105 -4.76 -25.69 8.05
C LYS A 105 -4.63 -24.19 8.19
N TYR A 106 -4.80 -23.45 7.10
CA TYR A 106 -4.70 -22.00 7.13
C TYR A 106 -5.80 -21.35 7.98
N LYS A 107 -7.05 -21.79 7.80
CA LYS A 107 -8.21 -21.36 8.57
C LYS A 107 -7.97 -21.57 10.06
N THR A 108 -7.50 -22.75 10.48
CA THR A 108 -7.16 -23.00 11.89
C THR A 108 -6.07 -22.05 12.38
N ALA A 109 -5.01 -21.84 11.61
CA ALA A 109 -3.91 -20.96 11.99
C ALA A 109 -4.36 -19.49 12.18
N ILE A 110 -5.09 -18.92 11.22
CA ILE A 110 -5.52 -17.52 11.31
C ILE A 110 -6.57 -17.31 12.42
N LEU A 111 -7.47 -18.27 12.64
CA LEU A 111 -8.41 -18.21 13.75
C LEU A 111 -7.70 -18.31 15.10
N ASN A 112 -6.66 -19.15 15.21
CA ASN A 112 -5.81 -19.21 16.40
C ASN A 112 -5.06 -17.89 16.65
N GLU A 113 -4.57 -17.21 15.61
CA GLU A 113 -3.94 -15.89 15.76
C GLU A 113 -4.94 -14.86 16.30
N ILE A 114 -6.15 -14.80 15.72
CA ILE A 114 -7.20 -13.88 16.15
C ILE A 114 -7.61 -14.17 17.60
N ASP A 115 -7.79 -15.45 17.96
CA ASP A 115 -8.07 -15.91 19.32
C ASP A 115 -7.03 -15.37 20.32
N VAL A 116 -5.76 -15.51 19.99
CA VAL A 116 -4.66 -15.09 20.87
C VAL A 116 -4.70 -13.58 21.06
N ILE A 117 -4.80 -12.80 19.98
CA ILE A 117 -4.92 -11.33 20.03
C ILE A 117 -6.11 -10.91 20.91
N GLN A 118 -7.29 -11.51 20.68
CA GLN A 118 -8.50 -11.21 21.45
C GLN A 118 -8.33 -11.54 22.94
N SER A 119 -7.81 -12.72 23.26
CA SER A 119 -7.64 -13.15 24.64
C SER A 119 -6.67 -12.25 25.42
N THR A 120 -5.59 -11.79 24.78
CA THR A 120 -4.60 -10.92 25.44
C THR A 120 -5.13 -9.50 25.65
N CYS A 121 -5.80 -8.91 24.66
CA CYS A 121 -6.39 -7.57 24.80
C CYS A 121 -7.59 -7.53 25.77
N ASN A 122 -8.42 -8.59 25.82
CA ASN A 122 -9.52 -8.67 26.77
C ASN A 122 -9.04 -8.62 28.23
N HIS A 123 -7.86 -9.18 28.53
CA HIS A 123 -7.24 -9.04 29.85
C HIS A 123 -6.88 -7.59 30.20
N GLN A 124 -6.67 -6.74 29.18
CA GLN A 124 -6.37 -5.31 29.32
C GLN A 124 -7.63 -4.42 29.28
N GLN A 125 -8.83 -5.00 29.10
CA GLN A 125 -10.11 -4.29 28.93
C GLN A 125 -10.11 -3.27 27.77
N GLU A 126 -9.33 -3.55 26.71
CA GLU A 126 -9.26 -2.67 25.55
C GLU A 126 -10.34 -3.01 24.52
N THR A 127 -11.05 -1.98 24.05
CA THR A 127 -11.97 -2.07 22.92
C THR A 127 -11.37 -1.32 21.74
N ILE A 128 -11.28 -1.97 20.59
CA ILE A 128 -10.67 -1.43 19.37
C ILE A 128 -11.76 -1.12 18.36
N ARG A 129 -11.95 0.16 18.03
CA ARG A 129 -12.87 0.56 16.96
C ARG A 129 -12.22 0.38 15.59
N LEU A 130 -12.96 -0.18 14.64
CA LEU A 130 -12.49 -0.39 13.28
C LEU A 130 -13.30 0.47 12.30
N ARG A 131 -12.62 1.34 11.55
CA ARG A 131 -13.21 2.04 10.39
C ARG A 131 -13.08 1.25 9.09
N SER A 132 -12.23 0.23 9.07
CA SER A 132 -12.10 -0.63 7.88
C SER A 132 -11.55 -2.01 8.20
N ILE A 133 -12.01 -3.01 7.43
CA ILE A 133 -11.43 -4.35 7.35
C ILE A 133 -11.10 -4.62 5.89
N TYR A 134 -9.89 -5.11 5.61
CA TYR A 134 -9.46 -5.35 4.23
C TYR A 134 -8.93 -6.78 4.08
N PHE A 135 -9.66 -7.59 3.32
CA PHE A 135 -9.22 -8.91 2.91
C PHE A 135 -8.39 -8.78 1.64
N GLY A 136 -7.10 -9.07 1.74
CA GLY A 136 -6.16 -8.98 0.62
C GLY A 136 -5.09 -10.05 0.65
N GLY A 137 -4.09 -9.93 -0.22
CA GLY A 137 -2.86 -10.74 -0.13
C GLY A 137 -2.58 -11.45 -1.43
N GLY A 138 -3.05 -12.69 -1.54
CA GLY A 138 -3.18 -13.37 -2.83
C GLY A 138 -4.45 -12.91 -3.53
N THR A 139 -5.43 -13.81 -3.57
CA THR A 139 -6.72 -13.62 -4.22
C THR A 139 -7.81 -14.11 -3.26
N PRO A 140 -8.29 -13.26 -2.32
CA PRO A 140 -9.32 -13.62 -1.35
C PRO A 140 -10.57 -14.29 -1.93
N SER A 141 -10.95 -13.93 -3.15
CA SER A 141 -12.06 -14.57 -3.87
C SER A 141 -11.88 -16.08 -4.15
N LEU A 142 -10.67 -16.60 -4.02
CA LEU A 142 -10.41 -18.06 -4.10
C LEU A 142 -10.66 -18.79 -2.77
N ALA A 143 -10.69 -18.09 -1.63
CA ALA A 143 -11.00 -18.71 -0.36
C ALA A 143 -12.43 -19.27 -0.35
N PRO A 144 -12.68 -20.41 0.30
CA PRO A 144 -14.06 -20.85 0.53
C PRO A 144 -14.81 -19.79 1.35
N LEU A 145 -16.08 -19.58 1.00
CA LEU A 145 -17.00 -18.68 1.72
C LEU A 145 -17.04 -19.01 3.23
N SER A 146 -16.98 -20.29 3.59
CA SER A 146 -16.94 -20.73 4.99
C SER A 146 -15.66 -20.36 5.74
N THR A 147 -14.55 -20.07 5.04
CA THR A 147 -13.33 -19.54 5.65
C THR A 147 -13.46 -18.04 5.88
N LEU A 148 -13.96 -17.29 4.88
CA LEU A 148 -14.20 -15.85 5.00
C LEU A 148 -15.21 -15.53 6.11
N GLN A 149 -16.35 -16.24 6.13
CA GLN A 149 -17.38 -16.10 7.15
C GLN A 149 -16.80 -16.38 8.55
N ALA A 150 -16.05 -17.46 8.73
CA ALA A 150 -15.50 -17.80 10.04
C ALA A 150 -14.50 -16.75 10.55
N ILE A 151 -13.73 -16.13 9.66
CA ILE A 151 -12.82 -15.04 10.02
C ILE A 151 -13.62 -13.79 10.43
N LEU A 152 -14.61 -13.38 9.63
CA LEU A 152 -15.48 -12.25 9.97
C LEU A 152 -16.23 -12.48 11.28
N ASP A 153 -16.81 -13.67 11.46
CA ASP A 153 -17.51 -14.04 12.69
C ASP A 153 -16.60 -13.89 13.89
N LYS A 154 -15.35 -14.33 13.75
CA LYS A 154 -14.36 -14.22 14.81
C LYS A 154 -14.01 -12.77 15.12
N ILE A 155 -13.84 -11.93 14.09
CA ILE A 155 -13.41 -10.54 14.25
C ILE A 155 -14.55 -9.65 14.74
N VAL A 156 -15.77 -9.75 14.23
CA VAL A 156 -16.83 -8.76 14.49
C VAL A 156 -18.14 -9.31 15.04
N ASN A 157 -18.43 -10.62 14.89
CA ASN A 157 -19.72 -11.19 15.33
C ASN A 157 -19.63 -12.00 16.64
N SER A 158 -18.42 -12.22 17.15
CA SER A 158 -18.18 -12.96 18.40
C SER A 158 -18.43 -12.06 19.62
N GLU A 159 -19.14 -12.56 20.63
CA GLU A 159 -19.37 -11.84 21.90
C GLU A 159 -18.06 -11.51 22.61
N ASP A 160 -17.05 -12.36 22.48
CA ASP A 160 -15.71 -12.16 23.04
C ASP A 160 -14.82 -11.22 22.21
N SER A 161 -15.34 -10.61 21.14
CA SER A 161 -14.50 -9.78 20.26
C SER A 161 -14.16 -8.43 20.89
N ILE A 162 -12.87 -8.11 20.83
CA ILE A 162 -12.35 -6.78 21.18
C ILE A 162 -12.59 -5.74 20.09
N PHE A 163 -12.90 -6.18 18.87
CA PHE A 163 -13.07 -5.30 17.71
C PHE A 163 -14.54 -4.91 17.55
N ILE A 164 -14.79 -3.60 17.50
CA ILE A 164 -16.11 -3.04 17.21
C ILE A 164 -16.05 -2.31 15.88
N LEU A 165 -16.92 -2.71 14.95
CA LEU A 165 -17.00 -2.08 13.65
C LEU A 165 -17.80 -0.77 13.74
N ASN A 166 -17.26 0.31 13.18
CA ASN A 166 -18.02 1.56 13.03
C ASN A 166 -19.20 1.37 12.07
N GLU A 167 -20.29 2.12 12.28
CA GLU A 167 -21.52 2.00 11.46
C GLU A 167 -21.26 2.21 9.96
N ASP A 168 -20.30 3.08 9.62
CA ASP A 168 -19.94 3.44 8.25
C ASP A 168 -18.66 2.72 7.76
N ALA A 169 -18.21 1.67 8.45
CA ALA A 169 -16.94 1.03 8.15
C ALA A 169 -16.88 0.40 6.75
N GLU A 170 -15.69 0.46 6.15
CA GLU A 170 -15.40 -0.16 4.85
C GLU A 170 -14.90 -1.60 5.03
N ILE A 171 -15.65 -2.59 4.54
CA ILE A 171 -15.19 -3.99 4.47
C ILE A 171 -14.87 -4.32 3.01
N THR A 172 -13.57 -4.36 2.70
CA THR A 172 -13.04 -4.59 1.36
C THR A 172 -12.61 -6.05 1.15
N ILE A 173 -12.84 -6.56 -0.06
CA ILE A 173 -12.26 -7.82 -0.53
C ILE A 173 -11.52 -7.64 -1.87
N GLU A 174 -10.28 -8.10 -1.95
CA GLU A 174 -9.54 -8.24 -3.21
C GLU A 174 -10.07 -9.44 -4.02
N MET A 175 -10.29 -9.22 -5.31
CA MET A 175 -10.80 -10.22 -6.24
C MET A 175 -10.05 -10.16 -7.56
N ASP A 176 -9.82 -11.32 -8.18
CA ASP A 176 -9.33 -11.39 -9.55
C ASP A 176 -10.50 -11.68 -10.51
N PRO A 177 -10.54 -11.08 -11.71
CA PRO A 177 -11.52 -11.44 -12.72
C PRO A 177 -11.52 -12.96 -12.99
N GLY A 178 -12.71 -13.54 -13.16
CA GLY A 178 -12.88 -14.98 -13.40
C GLY A 178 -12.64 -15.89 -12.19
N THR A 179 -12.63 -15.36 -10.97
CA THR A 179 -12.54 -16.14 -9.71
C THR A 179 -13.81 -16.17 -8.88
N PHE A 180 -14.88 -15.56 -9.37
CA PHE A 180 -16.17 -15.47 -8.68
C PHE A 180 -17.33 -15.54 -9.67
N ASP A 181 -18.52 -15.82 -9.16
CA ASP A 181 -19.79 -15.86 -9.87
C ASP A 181 -20.88 -15.10 -9.08
N LEU A 182 -22.10 -15.06 -9.60
CA LEU A 182 -23.22 -14.38 -8.95
C LEU A 182 -23.53 -14.93 -7.55
N PRO A 183 -23.63 -16.27 -7.31
CA PRO A 183 -23.81 -16.80 -5.97
C PRO A 183 -22.72 -16.37 -4.99
N TYR A 184 -21.46 -16.36 -5.41
CA TYR A 184 -20.35 -15.88 -4.58
C TYR A 184 -20.53 -14.40 -4.19
N LEU A 185 -20.87 -13.53 -5.14
CA LEU A 185 -21.10 -12.11 -4.87
C LEU A 185 -22.29 -11.87 -3.93
N ILE A 186 -23.37 -12.64 -4.08
CA ILE A 186 -24.51 -12.58 -3.16
C ILE A 186 -24.05 -12.91 -1.73
N ALA A 187 -23.32 -14.02 -1.57
CA ALA A 187 -22.85 -14.47 -0.27
C ALA A 187 -21.91 -13.46 0.41
N ILE A 188 -20.92 -12.90 -0.28
CA ILE A 188 -20.02 -11.90 0.32
C ILE A 188 -20.76 -10.60 0.65
N LYS A 189 -21.77 -10.21 -0.15
CA LYS A 189 -22.58 -9.03 0.17
C LYS A 189 -23.39 -9.26 1.45
N GLU A 190 -23.98 -10.44 1.60
CA GLU A 190 -24.70 -10.85 2.82
C GLU A 190 -23.77 -10.94 4.05
N MET A 191 -22.50 -11.29 3.86
CA MET A 191 -21.45 -11.25 4.90
C MET A 191 -21.10 -9.83 5.37
N GLY A 192 -21.47 -8.79 4.60
CA GLY A 192 -21.17 -7.39 4.91
C GLY A 192 -20.05 -6.76 4.07
N PHE A 193 -19.47 -7.48 3.08
CA PHE A 193 -18.51 -6.87 2.16
C PHE A 193 -19.19 -5.79 1.31
N ASN A 194 -18.78 -4.55 1.53
CA ASN A 194 -19.35 -3.36 0.90
C ASN A 194 -18.39 -2.64 -0.05
N ARG A 195 -17.16 -3.16 -0.22
CA ARG A 195 -16.20 -2.69 -1.24
C ARG A 195 -15.44 -3.84 -1.91
N ILE A 196 -15.21 -3.73 -3.21
CA ILE A 196 -14.44 -4.71 -4.00
C ILE A 196 -13.17 -4.04 -4.57
N SER A 197 -12.02 -4.71 -4.48
CA SER A 197 -10.79 -4.33 -5.20
C SER A 197 -10.49 -5.33 -6.29
N LEU A 198 -10.66 -4.94 -7.56
CA LEU A 198 -10.56 -5.85 -8.70
C LEU A 198 -9.19 -5.72 -9.39
N GLY A 199 -8.40 -6.78 -9.36
CA GLY A 199 -7.07 -6.83 -9.98
C GLY A 199 -7.12 -6.91 -11.51
N VAL A 200 -7.51 -5.84 -12.20
CA VAL A 200 -7.65 -5.81 -13.67
C VAL A 200 -6.29 -5.85 -14.36
N GLN A 201 -5.37 -5.01 -13.90
CA GLN A 201 -4.00 -4.77 -14.39
C GLN A 201 -3.90 -4.20 -15.81
N SER A 202 -4.64 -4.76 -16.78
CA SER A 202 -4.72 -4.31 -18.17
C SER A 202 -6.00 -4.81 -18.84
N PHE A 203 -6.42 -4.15 -19.93
CA PHE A 203 -7.46 -4.63 -20.85
C PHE A 203 -6.89 -5.27 -22.12
N ASP A 204 -5.57 -5.45 -22.18
CA ASP A 204 -4.85 -6.09 -23.28
C ASP A 204 -4.41 -7.50 -22.86
N ASP A 205 -4.91 -8.51 -23.57
CA ASP A 205 -4.68 -9.92 -23.27
C ASP A 205 -3.20 -10.34 -23.41
N ASP A 206 -2.44 -9.71 -24.31
CA ASP A 206 -1.02 -10.00 -24.49
C ASP A 206 -0.20 -9.44 -23.33
N ILE A 207 -0.59 -8.25 -22.84
CA ILE A 207 -0.02 -7.65 -21.63
C ILE A 207 -0.37 -8.47 -20.39
N LEU A 208 -1.62 -8.91 -20.24
CA LEU A 208 -2.06 -9.82 -19.16
C LEU A 208 -1.25 -11.13 -19.17
N SER A 209 -1.09 -11.73 -20.35
CA SER A 209 -0.28 -12.93 -20.55
C SER A 209 1.18 -12.71 -20.15
N THR A 210 1.77 -11.59 -20.57
CA THR A 210 3.15 -11.20 -20.22
C THR A 210 3.33 -11.06 -18.70
N MET A 211 2.35 -10.47 -18.02
CA MET A 211 2.33 -10.38 -16.55
C MET A 211 2.08 -11.72 -15.84
N GLY A 212 1.73 -12.78 -16.56
CA GLY A 212 1.39 -14.08 -15.99
C GLY A 212 0.00 -14.12 -15.36
N ARG A 213 -0.91 -13.20 -15.72
CA ARG A 213 -2.31 -13.21 -15.27
C ARG A 213 -3.07 -14.36 -15.91
N VAL A 214 -3.96 -15.00 -15.16
CA VAL A 214 -4.77 -16.14 -15.67
C VAL A 214 -6.00 -15.64 -16.42
N HIS A 215 -6.57 -14.53 -15.95
CA HIS A 215 -7.75 -13.92 -16.55
C HIS A 215 -7.40 -13.17 -17.85
N ARG A 216 -8.42 -12.95 -18.67
CA ARG A 216 -8.40 -12.15 -19.89
C ARG A 216 -9.36 -10.97 -19.78
N SER A 217 -9.29 -10.05 -20.73
CA SER A 217 -10.18 -8.88 -20.82
C SER A 217 -11.67 -9.25 -20.78
N VAL A 218 -12.08 -10.36 -21.39
CA VAL A 218 -13.48 -10.84 -21.33
C VAL A 218 -13.93 -11.15 -19.90
N ASP A 219 -13.04 -11.68 -19.06
CA ASP A 219 -13.34 -11.97 -17.65
C ASP A 219 -13.53 -10.67 -16.87
N VAL A 220 -12.79 -9.61 -17.21
CA VAL A 220 -12.94 -8.28 -16.61
C VAL A 220 -14.34 -7.73 -16.85
N TYR A 221 -14.79 -7.74 -18.11
CA TYR A 221 -16.12 -7.23 -18.46
C TYR A 221 -17.22 -8.06 -17.79
N SER A 222 -17.10 -9.40 -17.82
CA SER A 222 -18.04 -10.32 -17.17
C SER A 222 -18.12 -10.08 -15.65
N SER A 223 -16.97 -9.87 -15.01
CA SER A 223 -16.89 -9.55 -13.59
C SER A 223 -17.60 -8.23 -13.25
N ILE A 224 -17.45 -7.20 -14.07
CA ILE A 224 -18.09 -5.90 -13.86
C ILE A 224 -19.61 -5.98 -14.06
N GLU A 225 -20.07 -6.75 -15.05
CA GLU A 225 -21.50 -7.03 -15.23
C GLU A 225 -22.11 -7.72 -14.00
N MET A 226 -21.41 -8.69 -13.42
CA MET A 226 -21.86 -9.36 -12.19
C MET A 226 -21.86 -8.39 -10.99
N ILE A 227 -20.83 -7.56 -10.85
CA ILE A 227 -20.79 -6.50 -9.82
C ILE A 227 -21.97 -5.54 -9.99
N GLN A 228 -22.30 -5.14 -11.23
CA GLN A 228 -23.46 -4.29 -11.51
C GLN A 228 -24.77 -4.93 -11.03
N GLN A 229 -24.95 -6.22 -11.32
CA GLN A 229 -26.18 -6.94 -10.96
C GLN A 229 -26.38 -7.01 -9.45
N ILE A 230 -25.29 -7.18 -8.68
CA ILE A 230 -25.38 -7.39 -7.24
C ILE A 230 -25.27 -6.08 -6.44
N TYR A 231 -24.41 -5.15 -6.85
CA TYR A 231 -24.11 -3.91 -6.12
C TYR A 231 -24.71 -2.64 -6.76
N GLY A 232 -25.22 -2.72 -7.99
CA GLY A 232 -25.92 -1.62 -8.66
C GLY A 232 -24.99 -0.61 -9.34
N GLU A 233 -25.56 0.51 -9.78
CA GLU A 233 -24.87 1.55 -10.55
C GLU A 233 -23.77 2.27 -9.74
N TYR A 234 -23.97 2.40 -8.42
CA TYR A 234 -23.04 3.04 -7.50
C TYR A 234 -22.21 2.03 -6.70
N ALA A 235 -21.97 0.85 -7.27
CA ALA A 235 -21.12 -0.17 -6.65
C ALA A 235 -19.77 0.45 -6.22
N ASN A 236 -19.44 0.35 -4.94
CA ASN A 236 -18.15 0.79 -4.43
C ASN A 236 -17.08 -0.25 -4.79
N TYR A 237 -16.56 -0.16 -6.00
CA TYR A 237 -15.46 -1.02 -6.44
C TYR A 237 -14.31 -0.20 -7.02
N SER A 238 -13.12 -0.76 -6.87
CA SER A 238 -11.89 -0.27 -7.48
C SER A 238 -11.38 -1.22 -8.54
N ILE A 239 -10.60 -0.69 -9.47
CA ILE A 239 -9.75 -1.50 -10.33
C ILE A 239 -8.29 -1.09 -10.16
N ASP A 240 -7.42 -2.09 -10.08
CA ASP A 240 -5.98 -1.91 -10.05
C ASP A 240 -5.43 -2.03 -11.47
N LEU A 241 -4.55 -1.11 -11.88
CA LEU A 241 -3.90 -1.08 -13.19
C LEU A 241 -2.39 -0.93 -13.00
N ILE A 242 -1.59 -1.52 -13.90
CA ILE A 242 -0.12 -1.44 -13.81
C ILE A 242 0.45 -0.83 -15.09
N SER A 243 1.13 0.29 -14.94
CA SER A 243 1.91 1.00 -15.96
C SER A 243 3.35 0.47 -16.01
N GLY A 244 4.12 0.82 -17.04
CA GLY A 244 5.55 0.46 -17.12
C GLY A 244 5.84 -1.03 -17.32
N VAL A 245 4.83 -1.84 -17.65
CA VAL A 245 5.01 -3.30 -17.83
C VAL A 245 5.63 -3.64 -19.19
N PRO A 246 6.37 -4.76 -19.30
CA PRO A 246 7.00 -5.14 -20.56
C PRO A 246 5.99 -5.24 -21.71
N GLY A 247 6.33 -4.63 -22.85
CA GLY A 247 5.48 -4.59 -24.04
C GLY A 247 4.36 -3.54 -24.01
N LEU A 248 4.09 -2.87 -22.89
CA LEU A 248 3.08 -1.82 -22.83
C LEU A 248 3.57 -0.57 -23.56
N THR A 249 2.83 -0.16 -24.59
CA THR A 249 3.10 1.07 -25.33
C THR A 249 2.33 2.24 -24.73
N LEU A 250 2.75 3.48 -25.05
CA LEU A 250 1.99 4.68 -24.68
C LEU A 250 0.55 4.62 -25.21
N ALA A 251 0.35 4.15 -26.44
CA ALA A 251 -0.98 3.97 -27.02
C ALA A 251 -1.80 2.94 -26.22
N GLY A 252 -1.21 1.79 -25.88
CA GLY A 252 -1.86 0.76 -25.06
C GLY A 252 -2.24 1.26 -23.66
N TRP A 253 -1.39 2.09 -23.05
CA TRP A 253 -1.71 2.73 -21.77
C TRP A 253 -2.88 3.72 -21.88
N THR A 254 -2.86 4.58 -22.91
CA THR A 254 -3.94 5.54 -23.14
C THR A 254 -5.28 4.84 -23.40
N ASP A 255 -5.28 3.73 -24.14
CA ASP A 255 -6.46 2.90 -24.38
C ASP A 255 -6.94 2.18 -23.10
N THR A 256 -6.02 1.69 -22.27
CA THR A 256 -6.32 1.08 -20.96
C THR A 256 -7.11 2.04 -20.07
N LEU A 257 -6.63 3.29 -19.93
CA LEU A 257 -7.32 4.32 -19.15
C LEU A 257 -8.65 4.74 -19.79
N TYR A 258 -8.70 4.81 -21.13
CA TYR A 258 -9.92 5.11 -21.86
C TYR A 258 -11.02 4.07 -21.61
N LYS A 259 -10.67 2.78 -21.63
CA LYS A 259 -11.58 1.67 -21.31
C LYS A 259 -12.02 1.72 -19.85
N ALA A 260 -11.09 1.92 -18.91
CA ALA A 260 -11.36 1.98 -17.48
C ALA A 260 -12.48 2.98 -17.12
N VAL A 261 -12.38 4.24 -17.57
CA VAL A 261 -13.36 5.30 -17.22
C VAL A 261 -14.72 5.14 -17.92
N ARG A 262 -14.81 4.24 -18.91
CA ARG A 262 -16.00 3.92 -19.70
C ARG A 262 -16.73 2.66 -19.23
N LEU A 263 -16.16 1.90 -18.31
CA LEU A 263 -16.84 0.79 -17.64
C LEU A 263 -18.17 1.26 -17.03
N ARG A 264 -19.16 0.37 -17.02
CA ARG A 264 -20.48 0.57 -16.43
C ARG A 264 -20.81 -0.66 -15.57
N PRO A 265 -21.02 -0.51 -14.25
CA PRO A 265 -20.90 0.70 -13.45
C PRO A 265 -19.50 1.32 -13.54
N ARG A 266 -19.39 2.63 -13.32
CA ARG A 266 -18.08 3.30 -13.32
C ARG A 266 -17.31 2.88 -12.04
N PRO A 267 -16.00 2.57 -12.12
CA PRO A 267 -15.20 2.31 -10.93
C PRO A 267 -15.19 3.55 -10.04
N MET A 268 -15.55 3.39 -8.77
CA MET A 268 -15.52 4.48 -7.79
C MET A 268 -14.09 4.84 -7.40
N HIS A 269 -13.14 3.96 -7.68
CA HIS A 269 -11.74 4.15 -7.38
C HIS A 269 -10.85 3.44 -8.41
N LEU A 270 -9.68 4.01 -8.68
CA LEU A 270 -8.66 3.50 -9.60
C LEU A 270 -7.31 3.55 -8.88
N SER A 271 -6.62 2.42 -8.83
CA SER A 271 -5.22 2.37 -8.40
C SER A 271 -4.33 2.23 -9.62
N LEU A 272 -3.44 3.19 -9.88
CA LEU A 272 -2.44 3.14 -10.94
C LEU A 272 -1.07 2.89 -10.32
N TYR A 273 -0.56 1.67 -10.48
CA TYR A 273 0.78 1.29 -10.04
C TYR A 273 1.79 1.42 -11.17
N ASP A 274 2.98 1.89 -10.86
CA ASP A 274 4.13 1.72 -11.73
C ASP A 274 4.80 0.39 -11.41
N LEU A 275 5.19 -0.37 -12.44
CA LEU A 275 5.88 -1.64 -12.24
C LEU A 275 7.18 -1.44 -11.45
N GLN A 276 7.26 -2.09 -10.28
CA GLN A 276 8.49 -2.22 -9.52
C GLN A 276 9.12 -3.59 -9.78
N LEU A 277 10.40 -3.59 -10.15
CA LEU A 277 11.14 -4.82 -10.42
C LEU A 277 11.80 -5.34 -9.15
N GLU A 278 11.24 -6.42 -8.61
CA GLU A 278 11.74 -7.06 -7.40
C GLU A 278 12.68 -8.22 -7.73
N LYS A 279 13.87 -8.26 -7.12
CA LYS A 279 14.91 -9.29 -7.36
C LYS A 279 14.40 -10.74 -7.24
N GLY A 280 13.42 -10.96 -6.37
CA GLY A 280 12.82 -12.28 -6.13
C GLY A 280 11.85 -12.77 -7.20
N THR A 281 11.42 -11.90 -8.12
CA THR A 281 10.33 -12.16 -9.06
C THR A 281 10.81 -12.68 -10.43
N SER A 282 9.89 -13.18 -11.26
CA SER A 282 10.24 -13.58 -12.63
C SER A 282 10.72 -12.39 -13.44
N PHE A 283 10.03 -11.25 -13.37
CA PHE A 283 10.47 -10.01 -14.02
C PHE A 283 11.82 -9.53 -13.50
N GLY A 284 12.08 -9.61 -12.19
CA GLY A 284 13.39 -9.27 -11.64
C GLY A 284 14.52 -10.14 -12.18
N LYS A 285 14.23 -11.40 -12.53
CA LYS A 285 15.18 -12.30 -13.21
C LYS A 285 15.32 -11.97 -14.69
N TRP A 286 14.22 -11.67 -15.39
CA TRP A 286 14.22 -11.32 -16.82
C TRP A 286 14.98 -10.02 -17.10
N TYR A 287 14.83 -9.03 -16.21
CA TYR A 287 15.41 -7.70 -16.36
C TYR A 287 16.50 -7.43 -15.31
N LYS A 288 17.28 -8.46 -14.97
CA LYS A 288 18.29 -8.39 -13.90
C LYS A 288 19.23 -7.18 -14.02
N ASN A 289 19.65 -6.85 -15.25
CA ASN A 289 20.50 -5.69 -15.51
C ASN A 289 19.83 -4.36 -15.10
N ALA A 290 18.52 -4.23 -15.33
CA ALA A 290 17.74 -3.07 -14.86
C ALA A 290 17.55 -3.06 -13.34
N VAL A 291 17.53 -4.24 -12.70
CA VAL A 291 17.39 -4.36 -11.24
C VAL A 291 18.69 -4.05 -10.50
N ASP A 292 19.85 -4.36 -11.09
CA ASP A 292 21.17 -4.22 -10.46
C ASP A 292 21.83 -2.86 -10.70
N MET A 293 21.39 -2.06 -11.69
CA MET A 293 21.82 -0.66 -11.87
C MET A 293 21.03 0.30 -10.96
N ASP A 294 21.72 1.15 -10.20
CA ASP A 294 21.13 2.28 -9.41
C ASP A 294 20.65 3.44 -10.29
N ASP A 295 21.01 3.40 -11.58
CA ASP A 295 20.90 4.50 -12.53
C ASP A 295 20.10 4.00 -13.75
N ALA A 296 18.83 4.39 -13.84
CA ALA A 296 17.87 3.89 -14.83
C ALA A 296 18.16 4.36 -16.27
N ARG A 297 19.20 5.19 -16.47
CA ARG A 297 19.54 5.80 -17.76
C ARG A 297 20.06 4.82 -18.81
N ASP A 298 20.65 3.69 -18.38
CA ASP A 298 21.30 2.74 -19.29
C ASP A 298 20.52 1.43 -19.54
N VAL A 299 19.23 1.37 -19.20
CA VAL A 299 18.35 0.24 -19.62
C VAL A 299 18.07 0.27 -21.14
N LEU A 300 18.56 1.30 -21.83
CA LEU A 300 18.59 1.37 -23.28
C LEU A 300 19.57 0.30 -23.81
N PHE A 301 18.99 -0.80 -24.27
CA PHE A 301 19.61 -1.86 -25.08
C PHE A 301 20.33 -2.98 -24.33
N ASP A 302 19.62 -3.73 -23.49
CA ASP A 302 19.90 -5.17 -23.45
C ASP A 302 19.35 -5.82 -24.74
N LYS A 303 20.12 -5.71 -25.82
CA LYS A 303 19.91 -6.47 -27.06
C LYS A 303 20.36 -7.93 -26.93
N SER A 304 20.70 -8.41 -25.73
CA SER A 304 21.31 -9.71 -25.51
C SER A 304 20.45 -10.69 -24.71
N SER A 305 19.15 -10.83 -25.02
CA SER A 305 18.42 -12.10 -24.90
C SER A 305 16.95 -11.97 -25.31
N SER A 306 16.66 -12.33 -26.56
CA SER A 306 15.39 -12.18 -27.30
C SER A 306 14.24 -13.13 -26.86
N ALA A 307 13.93 -13.24 -25.57
CA ALA A 307 12.84 -14.11 -25.09
C ALA A 307 11.61 -13.37 -24.53
N HIS A 308 11.74 -12.09 -24.17
CA HIS A 308 10.69 -11.33 -23.49
C HIS A 308 10.52 -9.93 -24.10
N PRO A 309 9.32 -9.32 -24.01
CA PRO A 309 9.09 -7.94 -24.45
C PRO A 309 9.99 -6.94 -23.73
N THR A 310 10.31 -5.81 -24.36
CA THR A 310 11.12 -4.76 -23.71
C THR A 310 10.32 -4.00 -22.66
N LEU A 311 10.99 -3.54 -21.61
CA LEU A 311 10.43 -2.54 -20.70
C LEU A 311 10.25 -1.20 -21.43
N PRO A 312 9.21 -0.42 -21.09
CA PRO A 312 9.12 0.97 -21.51
C PRO A 312 10.32 1.78 -21.02
N SER A 313 10.67 2.84 -21.75
CA SER A 313 11.73 3.75 -21.32
C SER A 313 11.31 4.53 -20.06
N VAL A 314 12.28 5.13 -19.36
CA VAL A 314 11.98 5.97 -18.19
C VAL A 314 11.10 7.17 -18.60
N GLU A 315 11.37 7.73 -19.78
CA GLU A 315 10.57 8.80 -20.38
C GLU A 315 9.14 8.35 -20.67
N ASP A 316 8.94 7.13 -21.18
CA ASP A 316 7.62 6.56 -21.41
C ASP A 316 6.88 6.34 -20.09
N CYS A 317 7.53 5.80 -19.06
CA CYS A 317 6.94 5.63 -17.73
C CYS A 317 6.52 6.98 -17.13
N ALA A 318 7.37 8.00 -17.22
CA ALA A 318 7.06 9.36 -16.76
C ALA A 318 5.87 9.95 -17.54
N PHE A 319 5.79 9.71 -18.85
CA PHE A 319 4.63 10.09 -19.65
C PHE A 319 3.37 9.34 -19.21
N MET A 320 3.44 8.02 -18.99
CA MET A 320 2.31 7.20 -18.54
C MET A 320 1.73 7.72 -17.22
N TYR A 321 2.59 8.07 -16.26
CA TYR A 321 2.18 8.67 -15.00
C TYR A 321 1.52 10.04 -15.20
N CYS A 322 2.18 10.96 -15.93
CA CYS A 322 1.65 12.30 -16.19
C CYS A 322 0.30 12.26 -16.91
N TYR A 323 0.21 11.42 -17.95
CA TYR A 323 -1.02 11.24 -18.72
C TYR A 323 -2.11 10.63 -17.85
N GLY A 324 -1.80 9.61 -17.05
CA GLY A 324 -2.72 8.98 -16.10
C GLY A 324 -3.34 10.00 -15.16
N SER A 325 -2.51 10.78 -14.46
CA SER A 325 -2.97 11.83 -13.55
C SER A 325 -3.86 12.86 -14.26
N GLY A 326 -3.37 13.47 -15.34
CA GLY A 326 -4.12 14.51 -16.05
C GLY A 326 -5.43 13.99 -16.65
N TYR A 327 -5.40 12.79 -17.25
CA TYR A 327 -6.58 12.18 -17.86
C TYR A 327 -7.63 11.83 -16.82
N LEU A 328 -7.28 11.13 -15.73
CA LEU A 328 -8.25 10.74 -14.70
C LEU A 328 -8.85 11.96 -13.98
N ARG A 329 -8.05 12.98 -13.69
CA ARG A 329 -8.55 14.25 -13.15
C ARG A 329 -9.54 14.94 -14.08
N SER A 330 -9.29 14.90 -15.40
CA SER A 330 -10.26 15.39 -16.39
C SER A 330 -11.58 14.59 -16.43
N LYS A 331 -11.61 13.40 -15.80
CA LYS A 331 -12.78 12.52 -15.66
C LYS A 331 -13.39 12.54 -14.26
N ASN A 332 -13.09 13.57 -13.47
CA ASN A 332 -13.61 13.78 -12.11
C ASN A 332 -13.12 12.75 -11.09
N TYR A 333 -11.91 12.25 -11.27
CA TYR A 333 -11.20 11.50 -10.24
C TYR A 333 -10.23 12.42 -9.49
N ASP A 334 -10.31 12.39 -8.17
CA ASP A 334 -9.40 13.04 -7.24
C ASP A 334 -8.14 12.19 -7.03
N HIS A 335 -6.97 12.75 -7.35
CA HIS A 335 -5.66 12.10 -7.16
C HIS A 335 -5.17 12.37 -5.75
N TYR A 336 -5.54 11.51 -4.80
CA TYR A 336 -5.38 11.81 -3.38
C TYR A 336 -4.09 11.28 -2.75
N GLU A 337 -3.49 10.25 -3.35
CA GLU A 337 -2.14 9.77 -3.02
C GLU A 337 -1.46 9.23 -4.28
N ILE A 338 -0.14 9.05 -4.22
CA ILE A 338 0.78 8.74 -5.34
C ILE A 338 0.24 7.75 -6.38
N SER A 339 -0.57 6.77 -5.99
CA SER A 339 -1.12 5.72 -6.83
C SER A 339 -2.65 5.67 -6.92
N SER A 340 -3.40 6.44 -6.12
CA SER A 340 -4.86 6.28 -6.04
C SER A 340 -5.67 7.49 -6.49
N TYR A 341 -6.76 7.15 -7.16
CA TYR A 341 -7.69 8.08 -7.77
C TYR A 341 -9.12 7.73 -7.34
N ALA A 342 -9.82 8.65 -6.68
CA ALA A 342 -11.18 8.44 -6.20
C ALA A 342 -12.18 9.22 -7.04
N TYR A 343 -13.23 8.57 -7.52
CA TYR A 343 -14.29 9.24 -8.27
C TYR A 343 -15.13 10.11 -7.33
N THR A 344 -15.44 11.32 -7.77
CA THR A 344 -16.49 12.14 -7.17
C THR A 344 -17.78 11.93 -7.95
N THR A 345 -18.81 11.41 -7.28
CA THR A 345 -20.14 11.19 -7.87
C THR A 345 -20.85 12.52 -8.12
N PRO A 346 -21.92 12.55 -8.97
CA PRO A 346 -22.63 13.78 -9.29
C PRO A 346 -23.25 14.52 -8.10
N ASP A 347 -23.54 13.83 -7.00
CA ASP A 347 -24.01 14.39 -5.73
C ASP A 347 -22.87 14.99 -4.87
N GLY A 348 -21.62 14.87 -5.31
CA GLY A 348 -20.44 15.38 -4.61
C GLY A 348 -19.77 14.37 -3.67
N THR A 349 -20.28 13.14 -3.57
CA THR A 349 -19.68 12.11 -2.70
C THR A 349 -18.33 11.63 -3.27
N LEU A 350 -17.30 11.61 -2.42
CA LEU A 350 -15.94 11.20 -2.80
C LEU A 350 -15.63 9.80 -2.27
N HIS A 351 -15.20 8.90 -3.15
CA HIS A 351 -14.98 7.49 -2.82
C HIS A 351 -13.50 7.12 -2.63
N ARG A 352 -12.80 7.81 -1.74
CA ARG A 352 -11.45 7.39 -1.32
C ARG A 352 -11.56 6.10 -0.52
N SER A 353 -10.62 5.16 -0.73
CA SER A 353 -10.60 3.96 0.11
C SER A 353 -10.26 4.34 1.55
N LYS A 354 -11.16 4.00 2.48
CA LYS A 354 -10.92 4.21 3.92
C LYS A 354 -9.71 3.38 4.36
N HIS A 355 -9.60 2.13 3.90
CA HIS A 355 -8.50 1.27 4.31
C HIS A 355 -7.14 1.76 3.81
N ASN A 356 -7.03 2.09 2.51
CA ASN A 356 -5.75 2.57 1.97
C ASN A 356 -5.31 3.88 2.61
N SER A 357 -6.26 4.75 2.98
CA SER A 357 -5.98 6.03 3.65
C SER A 357 -5.36 5.87 5.03
N ASN A 358 -5.54 4.71 5.69
CA ASN A 358 -4.98 4.44 7.02
C ASN A 358 -3.47 4.62 7.08
N TYR A 359 -2.76 4.20 6.02
CA TYR A 359 -1.30 4.15 5.99
C TYR A 359 -0.65 5.52 5.77
N TRP A 360 -1.44 6.54 5.42
CA TRP A 360 -0.94 7.87 5.04
C TRP A 360 -1.19 8.94 6.10
N GLY A 361 -1.68 8.55 7.28
CA GLY A 361 -1.93 9.45 8.41
C GLY A 361 -0.68 9.73 9.25
N TYR A 362 -0.77 10.77 10.07
CA TYR A 362 0.20 11.04 11.14
C TYR A 362 0.11 9.94 12.20
N GLY A 363 1.25 9.32 12.56
CA GLY A 363 1.27 8.22 13.52
C GLY A 363 0.36 7.05 13.13
N ALA A 364 0.31 6.72 11.83
CA ALA A 364 -0.60 5.70 11.28
C ALA A 364 -0.48 4.35 12.01
N GLN A 365 -1.61 3.85 12.53
CA GLN A 365 -1.70 2.57 13.22
C GLN A 365 -2.71 1.64 12.55
N TRP A 366 -2.38 0.36 12.51
CA TRP A 366 -3.26 -0.67 11.95
C TRP A 366 -2.92 -2.06 12.50
N TYR A 367 -3.97 -2.86 12.62
CA TYR A 367 -3.88 -4.27 12.92
C TYR A 367 -3.78 -5.06 11.63
N ALA A 368 -3.10 -6.20 11.71
CA ALA A 368 -3.05 -7.15 10.62
C ALA A 368 -3.06 -8.57 11.18
N VAL A 369 -3.63 -9.53 10.44
CA VAL A 369 -3.60 -10.97 10.74
C VAL A 369 -3.39 -11.78 9.47
N GLY A 370 -2.90 -13.01 9.61
CA GLY A 370 -2.67 -13.90 8.48
C GLY A 370 -1.22 -13.90 7.98
N MET A 371 -0.91 -14.88 7.14
CA MET A 371 0.44 -15.15 6.62
C MET A 371 1.05 -13.93 5.94
N GLY A 372 2.29 -13.58 6.28
CA GLY A 372 3.03 -12.47 5.66
C GLY A 372 2.45 -11.07 5.90
N SER A 373 1.43 -10.93 6.75
CA SER A 373 0.86 -9.63 7.12
C SER A 373 1.78 -8.86 8.08
N THR A 374 1.57 -7.55 8.21
CA THR A 374 2.36 -6.70 9.12
C THR A 374 1.44 -5.71 9.82
N SER A 375 1.45 -5.71 11.15
CA SER A 375 0.79 -4.66 11.94
C SER A 375 1.76 -3.51 12.20
N ASN A 376 1.22 -2.32 12.46
CA ASN A 376 1.95 -1.21 13.07
C ASN A 376 1.09 -0.66 14.20
N ILE A 377 1.46 -0.93 15.45
CA ILE A 377 0.71 -0.50 16.64
C ILE A 377 1.69 0.17 17.58
N ASN A 378 1.38 1.39 18.02
CA ASN A 378 2.23 2.20 18.90
C ASN A 378 3.70 2.27 18.43
N GLY A 379 3.90 2.46 17.12
CA GLY A 379 5.23 2.54 16.50
C GLY A 379 5.93 1.19 16.30
N VAL A 380 5.36 0.08 16.77
CA VAL A 380 5.96 -1.25 16.65
C VAL A 380 5.42 -1.98 15.42
N ARG A 381 6.33 -2.24 14.46
CA ARG A 381 6.07 -3.09 13.29
C ARG A 381 6.29 -4.56 13.61
N PHE A 382 5.31 -5.41 13.31
CA PHE A 382 5.42 -6.86 13.49
C PHE A 382 4.94 -7.61 12.25
N ALA A 383 5.89 -8.26 11.58
CA ALA A 383 5.64 -9.05 10.39
C ALA A 383 5.44 -10.53 10.74
N ARG A 384 4.45 -11.17 10.12
CA ARG A 384 4.20 -12.61 10.24
C ARG A 384 5.10 -13.38 9.28
N PRO A 385 5.39 -14.68 9.55
CA PRO A 385 6.06 -15.54 8.60
C PRO A 385 5.39 -15.52 7.22
N ARG A 386 6.20 -15.44 6.15
CA ARG A 386 5.71 -15.31 4.76
C ARG A 386 5.38 -16.64 4.09
N ALA A 387 5.87 -17.75 4.62
CA ALA A 387 5.57 -19.09 4.11
C ALA A 387 4.50 -19.76 4.97
N LEU A 388 3.58 -20.48 4.32
CA LEU A 388 2.43 -21.08 5.00
C LEU A 388 2.84 -22.06 6.10
N ALA A 389 3.85 -22.89 5.85
CA ALA A 389 4.33 -23.87 6.83
C ALA A 389 4.84 -23.16 8.09
N ASP A 390 5.66 -22.12 7.91
CA ASP A 390 6.23 -21.35 9.02
C ASP A 390 5.15 -20.57 9.78
N TYR A 391 4.16 -20.02 9.06
CA TYR A 391 3.03 -19.33 9.69
C TYR A 391 2.19 -20.27 10.55
N VAL A 392 1.86 -21.47 10.05
CA VAL A 392 1.13 -22.49 10.83
C VAL A 392 1.94 -22.87 12.08
N LEU A 393 3.23 -23.15 11.94
CA LEU A 393 4.11 -23.49 13.07
C LEU A 393 4.17 -22.36 14.11
N TRP A 394 4.28 -21.12 13.66
CA TRP A 394 4.29 -19.94 14.53
C TRP A 394 2.95 -19.81 15.29
N THR A 395 1.81 -19.93 14.61
CA THR A 395 0.49 -19.84 15.28
C THR A 395 0.25 -20.96 16.30
N ASP A 396 0.79 -22.16 16.08
CA ASP A 396 0.74 -23.27 17.05
C ASP A 396 1.62 -23.01 18.28
N GLY A 397 2.65 -22.18 18.13
CA GLY A 397 3.57 -21.73 19.18
C GLY A 397 2.99 -20.63 20.07
N LEU A 398 2.13 -19.76 19.53
CA LEU A 398 1.56 -18.60 20.24
C LEU A 398 0.89 -18.93 21.58
N LYS A 399 0.24 -20.10 21.68
CA LYS A 399 -0.44 -20.52 22.91
C LYS A 399 0.53 -21.07 23.97
N LYS A 400 1.79 -21.33 23.61
CA LYS A 400 2.79 -22.02 24.45
C LYS A 400 3.89 -21.09 24.92
N ASP A 401 4.23 -20.08 24.12
CA ASP A 401 5.35 -19.19 24.38
C ASP A 401 4.92 -17.73 24.24
N GLN A 402 4.98 -16.97 25.32
CA GLN A 402 4.64 -15.54 25.32
C GLN A 402 5.64 -14.70 24.52
N SER A 403 6.87 -15.17 24.28
CA SER A 403 7.86 -14.46 23.48
C SER A 403 7.51 -14.40 21.98
N GLU A 404 6.65 -15.31 21.52
CA GLU A 404 6.14 -15.36 20.14
C GLU A 404 4.95 -14.43 19.91
N LEU A 405 4.38 -13.87 21.00
CA LEU A 405 3.26 -12.93 20.89
C LEU A 405 3.69 -11.66 20.17
N PRO A 406 2.75 -10.98 19.50
CA PRO A 406 2.96 -9.61 19.07
C PRO A 406 3.47 -8.72 20.22
N PRO A 407 4.57 -7.97 20.04
CA PRO A 407 5.21 -7.22 21.14
C PRO A 407 4.29 -6.21 21.83
N TRP A 408 3.34 -5.62 21.08
CA TRP A 408 2.37 -4.67 21.65
C TRP A 408 1.36 -5.29 22.61
N LEU A 409 1.27 -6.63 22.68
CA LEU A 409 0.35 -7.32 23.59
C LEU A 409 0.92 -7.54 25.00
N TYR A 410 2.23 -7.40 25.21
CA TYR A 410 2.85 -7.72 26.51
C TYR A 410 3.96 -6.76 26.95
N LYS A 411 4.42 -5.85 26.10
CA LYS A 411 5.35 -4.79 26.51
C LYS A 411 4.56 -3.51 26.78
N ASP A 412 4.83 -2.86 27.91
CA ASP A 412 4.58 -1.42 28.04
C ASP A 412 5.54 -0.71 27.07
N ILE A 413 5.05 -0.34 25.89
CA ILE A 413 5.85 0.07 24.71
C ILE A 413 6.58 1.42 24.94
N GLY A 414 6.44 2.03 26.12
CA GLY A 414 7.06 3.31 26.45
C GLY A 414 8.58 3.31 26.63
N GLU A 415 9.26 2.15 26.57
CA GLU A 415 10.69 2.05 26.93
C GLU A 415 11.68 1.77 25.76
N GLU A 416 11.23 1.38 24.56
CA GLU A 416 12.14 0.88 23.50
C GLU A 416 11.79 1.33 22.05
N LEU A 417 11.38 2.59 21.82
CA LEU A 417 11.41 3.16 20.47
C LEU A 417 12.77 3.85 20.27
N ASP A 418 13.75 3.08 19.79
CA ASP A 418 15.17 3.47 19.74
C ASP A 418 15.53 4.52 18.67
N ASP A 419 14.61 4.97 17.80
CA ASP A 419 14.88 6.06 16.84
C ASP A 419 13.67 6.99 16.70
N ILE A 420 13.66 8.04 17.52
CA ILE A 420 12.69 9.14 17.46
C ILE A 420 12.69 9.81 16.06
N ASP A 421 13.83 9.82 15.37
CA ASP A 421 13.94 10.40 14.03
C ASP A 421 13.21 9.55 12.96
N ASP A 422 13.12 8.23 13.13
CA ASP A 422 12.52 7.34 12.13
C ASP A 422 11.01 7.58 11.93
N ASP A 423 10.29 7.98 12.98
CA ASP A 423 8.86 8.30 12.90
C ASP A 423 8.62 9.58 12.07
N LEU A 424 9.41 10.64 12.28
CA LEU A 424 9.32 11.85 11.46
C LEU A 424 9.63 11.57 9.99
N LEU A 425 10.65 10.76 9.72
CA LEU A 425 11.00 10.37 8.36
C LEU A 425 9.85 9.61 7.69
N ASP A 426 9.21 8.67 8.39
CA ASP A 426 8.02 7.95 7.90
C ASP A 426 6.82 8.89 7.67
N VAL A 427 6.59 9.86 8.54
CA VAL A 427 5.54 10.88 8.38
C VAL A 427 5.82 11.76 7.16
N ILE A 428 7.02 12.34 7.03
CA ILE A 428 7.40 13.16 5.86
C ILE A 428 7.20 12.34 4.57
N MET A 429 7.62 11.09 4.60
CA MET A 429 7.58 10.19 3.47
C MET A 429 6.17 9.87 3.00
N THR A 430 5.27 9.57 3.94
CA THR A 430 3.88 9.24 3.65
C THR A 430 3.09 10.51 3.32
N ARG A 431 3.16 11.55 4.15
CA ARG A 431 2.36 12.77 3.99
C ARG A 431 2.65 13.51 2.70
N LEU A 432 3.92 13.65 2.29
CA LEU A 432 4.25 14.34 1.05
C LEU A 432 3.76 13.62 -0.21
N ARG A 433 3.49 12.31 -0.14
CA ARG A 433 2.89 11.53 -1.23
C ARG A 433 1.36 11.54 -1.24
N THR A 434 0.75 12.41 -0.45
CA THR A 434 -0.69 12.69 -0.49
C THR A 434 -0.97 14.09 -1.05
N SER A 435 -2.18 14.28 -1.56
CA SER A 435 -2.66 15.59 -2.04
C SER A 435 -2.77 16.64 -0.91
N GLU A 436 -2.89 16.16 0.32
CA GLU A 436 -2.96 16.93 1.55
C GLU A 436 -1.58 17.45 1.97
N GLY A 437 -0.50 16.74 1.65
CA GLY A 437 0.87 17.10 2.01
C GLY A 437 1.16 17.11 3.51
N LEU A 438 2.29 17.72 3.88
CA LEU A 438 2.78 17.78 5.25
C LEU A 438 2.37 19.10 5.92
N ASP A 439 1.56 18.98 6.96
CA ASP A 439 1.31 19.99 7.98
C ASP A 439 2.60 20.25 8.79
N LEU A 440 3.10 21.48 8.71
CA LEU A 440 4.29 21.92 9.44
C LEU A 440 3.96 22.37 10.86
N ASP A 441 2.70 22.74 11.13
CA ASP A 441 2.25 23.07 12.47
C ASP A 441 2.19 21.81 13.34
N TRP A 442 1.78 20.67 12.75
CA TRP A 442 1.88 19.36 13.41
C TRP A 442 3.33 19.05 13.82
N VAL A 443 4.29 19.26 12.92
CA VAL A 443 5.72 19.03 13.23
C VAL A 443 6.21 19.99 14.31
N ALA A 444 5.82 21.26 14.27
CA ALA A 444 6.24 22.27 15.24
C ALA A 444 5.72 21.99 16.66
N GLN A 445 4.54 21.37 16.77
CA GLN A 445 3.84 21.14 18.04
C GLN A 445 4.03 19.72 18.59
N HIS A 446 4.71 18.84 17.85
CA HIS A 446 4.93 17.46 18.27
C HIS A 446 5.88 17.37 19.47
N ASP A 447 5.63 16.45 20.41
CA ASP A 447 6.41 16.30 21.65
C ASP A 447 7.91 16.05 21.43
N ASN A 448 8.25 15.44 20.29
CA ASN A 448 9.61 15.03 19.94
C ASN A 448 10.30 15.94 18.91
N TYR A 449 9.56 16.83 18.25
CA TYR A 449 10.06 17.69 17.17
C TYR A 449 9.79 19.16 17.49
N GLY A 450 10.05 20.07 16.55
CA GLY A 450 9.79 21.49 16.79
C GLY A 450 10.28 22.41 15.68
N ASP A 451 10.37 23.70 15.99
CA ASP A 451 10.73 24.76 15.05
C ASP A 451 12.04 24.50 14.27
N SER A 452 13.03 23.84 14.88
CA SER A 452 14.28 23.48 14.20
C SER A 452 14.05 22.48 13.07
N HIS A 453 13.22 21.45 13.31
CA HIS A 453 12.86 20.44 12.32
C HIS A 453 12.09 21.07 11.17
N VAL A 454 11.14 21.98 11.46
CA VAL A 454 10.41 22.70 10.42
C VAL A 454 11.34 23.51 9.52
N LYS A 455 12.36 24.15 10.09
CA LYS A 455 13.37 24.90 9.31
C LYS A 455 14.16 23.99 8.38
N GLU A 456 14.62 22.84 8.87
CA GLU A 456 15.38 21.88 8.05
C GLU A 456 14.51 21.20 6.99
N ILE A 457 13.25 20.89 7.29
CA ILE A 457 12.28 20.41 6.31
C ILE A 457 12.09 21.44 5.20
N LEU A 458 11.89 22.71 5.55
CA LEU A 458 11.74 23.78 4.56
C LEU A 458 13.01 23.99 3.73
N ARG A 459 14.19 23.88 4.36
CA ARG A 459 15.49 23.97 3.67
C ARG A 459 15.65 22.85 2.64
N GLY A 460 15.38 21.60 3.02
CA GLY A 460 15.43 20.46 2.10
C GLY A 460 14.34 20.50 1.01
N PHE A 461 13.18 21.10 1.31
CA PHE A 461 12.09 21.27 0.36
C PHE A 461 12.27 22.46 -0.60
N GLN A 462 13.23 23.37 -0.34
CA GLN A 462 13.42 24.60 -1.11
C GLN A 462 13.61 24.34 -2.61
N LEU A 463 14.38 23.30 -2.98
CA LEU A 463 14.57 22.94 -4.40
C LEU A 463 13.24 22.60 -5.10
N ALA A 464 12.31 21.97 -4.39
CA ALA A 464 10.99 21.66 -4.94
C ALA A 464 10.17 22.94 -5.20
N LEU A 465 10.29 23.94 -4.32
CA LEU A 465 9.65 25.25 -4.51
C LEU A 465 10.26 25.97 -5.73
N ASP A 466 11.59 26.03 -5.81
CA ASP A 466 12.31 26.73 -6.87
C ASP A 466 12.02 26.15 -8.26
N LEU A 467 11.80 24.83 -8.35
CA LEU A 467 11.49 24.12 -9.59
C LEU A 467 9.97 24.03 -9.88
N GLY A 468 9.11 24.56 -9.00
CA GLY A 468 7.66 24.42 -9.12
C GLY A 468 7.17 22.96 -9.03
N LEU A 469 7.93 22.10 -8.35
CA LEU A 469 7.60 20.71 -8.04
C LEU A 469 6.88 20.58 -6.70
N GLY A 470 6.92 21.62 -5.88
CA GLY A 470 6.20 21.73 -4.62
C GLY A 470 5.60 23.12 -4.46
N ARG A 471 4.68 23.24 -3.51
CA ARG A 471 4.10 24.51 -3.08
C ARG A 471 4.06 24.57 -1.56
N ARG A 472 4.25 25.77 -1.04
CA ARG A 472 3.96 26.10 0.34
C ARG A 472 2.61 26.80 0.42
N ILE A 473 1.79 26.42 1.38
CA ILE A 473 0.55 27.10 1.74
C ILE A 473 0.82 27.72 3.11
N ASP A 474 1.01 29.03 3.13
CA ASP A 474 1.33 29.73 4.37
C ASP A 474 0.16 29.65 5.36
N GLY A 475 0.53 29.48 6.63
CA GLY A 475 -0.41 29.55 7.74
C GLY A 475 -0.95 30.96 7.95
N ARG A 476 -2.04 31.06 8.72
CA ARG A 476 -2.60 32.35 9.17
C ARG A 476 -2.20 32.59 10.62
N ASN A 477 -2.11 33.85 11.04
CA ASN A 477 -1.90 34.22 12.45
C ASN A 477 -0.64 33.60 13.10
N GLY A 478 0.45 33.47 12.35
CA GLY A 478 1.73 33.00 12.90
C GLY A 478 1.95 31.49 12.86
N THR A 479 1.04 30.71 12.25
CA THR A 479 1.25 29.28 12.01
C THR A 479 2.13 29.03 10.77
N TYR A 480 2.81 27.88 10.71
CA TYR A 480 3.72 27.51 9.61
C TYR A 480 2.99 27.10 8.33
N GLY A 481 1.80 26.49 8.45
CA GLY A 481 1.00 26.02 7.33
C GLY A 481 1.46 24.67 6.77
N PHE A 482 1.39 24.49 5.45
CA PHE A 482 1.61 23.20 4.78
C PHE A 482 2.64 23.28 3.66
N ILE A 483 3.33 22.17 3.41
CA ILE A 483 4.03 21.92 2.14
C ILE A 483 3.40 20.75 1.40
N LYS A 484 3.28 20.87 0.08
CA LYS A 484 2.64 19.87 -0.77
C LYS A 484 3.40 19.70 -2.07
N LEU A 485 3.48 18.47 -2.58
CA LEU A 485 3.98 18.22 -3.92
C LEU A 485 2.95 18.70 -4.96
N SER A 486 3.44 19.17 -6.11
CA SER A 486 2.59 19.53 -7.24
C SER A 486 2.18 18.27 -8.01
N ASP A 487 0.92 18.17 -8.42
CA ASP A 487 0.42 17.01 -9.19
C ASP A 487 0.38 17.32 -10.70
N PRO A 488 1.01 16.51 -11.58
CA PRO A 488 1.72 15.24 -11.28
C PRO A 488 3.22 15.36 -11.04
N LYS A 489 3.85 16.46 -11.47
CA LYS A 489 5.32 16.54 -11.57
C LYS A 489 6.03 16.36 -10.23
N GLY A 490 5.51 16.96 -9.16
CA GLY A 490 6.04 16.81 -7.81
C GLY A 490 5.98 15.37 -7.31
N PHE A 491 4.88 14.64 -7.55
CA PHE A 491 4.78 13.24 -7.17
C PHE A 491 5.79 12.34 -7.89
N ILE A 492 6.05 12.57 -9.18
CA ILE A 492 7.09 11.84 -9.93
C ILE A 492 8.46 12.01 -9.27
N PHE A 493 8.78 13.22 -8.82
CA PHE A 493 10.04 13.53 -8.14
C PHE A 493 9.97 13.38 -6.62
N SER A 494 8.93 12.73 -6.08
CA SER A 494 8.72 12.68 -4.63
C SER A 494 9.92 12.08 -3.90
N ASN A 495 10.53 11.03 -4.47
CA ASN A 495 11.69 10.37 -3.86
C ASN A 495 12.86 11.34 -3.72
N ASN A 496 13.20 12.06 -4.79
CA ASN A 496 14.31 13.02 -4.77
C ASN A 496 14.06 14.17 -3.78
N ILE A 497 12.83 14.67 -3.74
CA ILE A 497 12.46 15.78 -2.85
C ILE A 497 12.50 15.33 -1.38
N ILE A 498 11.95 14.16 -1.07
CA ILE A 498 11.97 13.58 0.27
C ILE A 498 13.41 13.27 0.70
N SER A 499 14.24 12.70 -0.19
CA SER A 499 15.65 12.46 0.12
C SER A 499 16.42 13.74 0.44
N ASN A 500 16.14 14.86 -0.24
CA ASN A 500 16.75 16.15 0.11
C ASN A 500 16.32 16.66 1.48
N ILE A 501 15.06 16.46 1.86
CA ILE A 501 14.59 16.75 3.23
C ILE A 501 15.33 15.90 4.26
N PHE A 502 15.48 14.60 4.00
CA PHE A 502 16.18 13.69 4.91
C PHE A 502 17.65 14.08 5.08
N LEU A 503 18.32 14.48 3.98
CA LEU A 503 19.68 15.00 4.04
C LEU A 503 19.78 16.26 4.90
N SER A 504 18.86 17.22 4.74
CA SER A 504 18.83 18.44 5.57
C SER A 504 18.62 18.12 7.05
N LEU A 505 17.70 17.20 7.37
CA LEU A 505 17.46 16.75 8.74
C LEU A 505 18.68 16.07 9.36
N SER A 506 19.47 15.34 8.57
CA SER A 506 20.70 14.70 9.04
C SER A 506 21.87 15.66 9.32
N GLU A 507 21.75 16.93 8.89
CA GLU A 507 22.74 17.98 9.18
C GLU A 507 22.48 18.71 10.52
N MET A 508 21.35 18.44 11.17
CA MET A 508 20.98 18.99 12.49
C MET A 508 21.76 18.30 13.62
#